data_AF-A0A7C7WFH0-F1
#
_entry.id   AF-A0A7C7WFH0-F1
#
_cell.length_a   1.000
_cell.length_b   1.000
_cell.length_c   1.000
_cell.angle_alpha   90.00
_cell.angle_beta   90.00
_cell.angle_gamma   90.00
#
_symmetry.space_group_name_H-M   'P 1'
#
loop_
_entity.id
_entity.type
_entity.pdbx_description
1 polymer ?
#
loop_
_entity_poly.entity_id
_entity_poly.type
_entity_poly.pdbx_seq_one_letter_code
_entity_poly.pdbx_strand_id
1 'polypeptide(L)'
;MSSNRSDNVDGPTSPPASPSAHPAVDIALNAQSSPVAFSSRSCPRTDPAGTSDMMSVTMSLWFGPGLVDSMHPPLVRYTPWNSIWYRMRFLTLALLFIAVVGLHGQPVLDPMVRDRLVRLFPDATSFSPKEGSPPHFKAYGGDSGERALRGYAFYTTDLEPLERGYDGPIQVLVGIDLNAAITGILVVRHQEPYGSFSVDTPEFAAQFVQKSIRDRFRVGADIDAVATATISVRSASRAIRNGSRRIAKRFLVPTDSK
;
A
#
# COMPACT_ATOMS: atom_id res chain seq x y z
N MET A 1 4.37 65.47 46.02
CA MET A 1 5.32 66.54 45.66
C MET A 1 6.36 65.91 44.74
N SER A 2 6.10 65.80 43.43
CA SER A 2 6.35 66.79 42.37
C SER A 2 7.79 67.33 42.38
N SER A 3 8.63 66.85 41.47
CA SER A 3 9.22 67.70 40.42
C SER A 3 9.94 66.86 39.37
N ASN A 4 9.55 67.07 38.12
CA ASN A 4 10.11 66.55 36.89
C ASN A 4 11.02 67.66 36.28
N ARG A 5 12.19 67.31 35.73
CA ARG A 5 13.03 68.18 34.85
C ARG A 5 14.07 67.28 34.15
N SER A 6 13.84 66.76 32.94
CA SER A 6 14.00 67.35 31.59
C SER A 6 15.39 67.94 31.32
N ASP A 7 16.14 67.30 30.41
CA ASP A 7 17.06 67.84 29.36
C ASP A 7 17.56 66.60 28.55
N ASN A 8 17.00 66.27 27.37
CA ASN A 8 17.40 66.69 26.00
C ASN A 8 18.91 66.45 25.72
N VAL A 9 19.37 65.71 24.70
CA VAL A 9 19.42 66.11 23.27
C VAL A 9 19.89 64.92 22.39
N ASP A 10 19.13 64.67 21.32
CA ASP A 10 19.44 64.28 19.93
C ASP A 10 20.58 63.31 19.52
N GLY A 11 20.20 62.39 18.63
CA GLY A 11 21.07 61.94 17.53
C GLY A 11 20.72 60.56 16.93
N PRO A 12 20.00 60.48 15.80
CA PRO A 12 19.75 59.22 15.11
C PRO A 12 20.94 58.86 14.20
N THR A 13 21.50 57.66 14.35
CA THR A 13 22.43 57.10 13.37
C THR A 13 21.73 56.02 12.55
N SER A 14 21.23 56.44 11.39
CA SER A 14 20.80 55.54 10.30
C SER A 14 22.00 54.77 9.71
N PRO A 15 21.75 53.64 9.02
CA PRO A 15 22.75 52.61 8.75
C PRO A 15 23.51 52.85 7.43
N PRO A 16 24.70 52.27 7.25
CA PRO A 16 25.25 51.98 5.92
C PRO A 16 24.98 50.50 5.57
N ALA A 17 24.11 50.23 4.59
CA ALA A 17 24.46 50.06 3.17
C ALA A 17 25.04 48.65 2.86
N SER A 18 24.19 47.78 2.28
CA SER A 18 24.65 46.76 1.33
C SER A 18 25.14 47.47 0.06
N PRO A 19 26.26 47.04 -0.54
CA PRO A 19 26.10 46.26 -1.78
C PRO A 19 27.25 45.27 -2.04
N SER A 20 26.93 44.04 -2.42
CA SER A 20 27.82 43.26 -3.31
C SER A 20 27.05 42.08 -3.90
N ALA A 21 26.42 42.36 -5.03
CA ALA A 21 26.15 41.35 -6.03
C ALA A 21 27.49 40.98 -6.68
N HIS A 22 27.84 39.70 -6.65
CA HIS A 22 28.84 39.08 -7.52
C HIS A 22 28.26 37.73 -8.00
N PRO A 23 28.68 37.29 -9.19
CA PRO A 23 27.75 37.11 -10.31
C PRO A 23 27.14 35.71 -10.39
N ALA A 24 26.00 35.66 -11.07
CA ALA A 24 25.50 34.46 -11.72
C ALA A 24 26.62 33.82 -12.55
N VAL A 25 26.97 32.58 -12.20
CA VAL A 25 27.73 31.70 -13.08
C VAL A 25 26.71 30.99 -13.96
N ASP A 26 26.38 31.64 -15.08
CA ASP A 26 25.79 31.00 -16.24
C ASP A 26 26.85 30.08 -16.86
N ILE A 27 26.81 28.79 -16.52
CA ILE A 27 27.40 27.76 -17.38
C ILE A 27 26.31 27.33 -18.36
N ALA A 28 26.35 28.00 -19.50
CA ALA A 28 25.68 27.60 -20.71
C ALA A 28 26.26 26.27 -21.24
N LEU A 29 25.35 25.39 -21.64
CA LEU A 29 25.48 24.32 -22.65
C LEU A 29 26.63 23.30 -22.49
N ASN A 30 26.25 22.08 -22.10
CA ASN A 30 26.60 20.92 -22.94
C ASN A 30 25.36 20.05 -23.15
N ALA A 31 24.58 20.44 -24.16
CA ALA A 31 23.60 19.57 -24.80
C ALA A 31 24.37 18.56 -25.66
N GLN A 32 24.53 17.33 -25.18
CA GLN A 32 24.81 16.19 -26.05
C GLN A 32 23.49 15.51 -26.37
N SER A 33 22.79 16.15 -27.31
CA SER A 33 21.80 15.50 -28.17
C SER A 33 22.55 14.58 -29.15
N SER A 34 22.48 13.27 -28.95
CA SER A 34 22.76 12.31 -30.01
C SER A 34 21.49 12.10 -30.85
N PRO A 35 21.53 12.31 -32.19
CA PRO A 35 20.37 12.09 -33.04
C PRO A 35 20.27 10.61 -33.49
N VAL A 36 19.02 10.13 -33.44
CA VAL A 36 18.32 9.27 -34.41
C VAL A 36 19.10 8.12 -35.07
N ALA A 37 18.68 6.89 -34.76
CA ALA A 37 18.63 5.81 -35.76
C ALA A 37 17.44 4.88 -35.47
N PHE A 38 16.31 5.22 -36.09
CA PHE A 38 15.18 4.32 -36.33
C PHE A 38 15.68 3.19 -37.24
N SER A 39 15.85 1.99 -36.68
CA SER A 39 16.15 0.77 -37.45
C SER A 39 14.95 -0.17 -37.37
N SER A 40 14.06 -0.02 -38.33
CA SER A 40 13.06 -1.01 -38.69
C SER A 40 13.74 -2.19 -39.38
N ARG A 41 13.82 -3.35 -38.74
CA ARG A 41 13.98 -4.65 -39.42
C ARG A 41 13.15 -5.73 -38.71
N SER A 42 11.93 -5.87 -39.20
CA SER A 42 11.37 -7.08 -39.80
C SER A 42 11.90 -8.45 -39.36
N CYS A 43 10.93 -9.23 -38.87
CA CYS A 43 10.70 -10.67 -39.04
C CYS A 43 11.50 -11.70 -38.21
N PRO A 44 10.81 -12.51 -37.39
CA PRO A 44 11.32 -13.79 -36.91
C PRO A 44 11.25 -14.85 -38.02
N ARG A 45 12.36 -15.57 -38.16
CA ARG A 45 12.55 -16.74 -39.03
C ARG A 45 12.33 -18.00 -38.19
N THR A 46 11.26 -18.73 -38.46
CA THR A 46 11.14 -20.15 -38.12
C THR A 46 10.48 -20.82 -39.32
N ASP A 47 11.29 -21.59 -40.05
CA ASP A 47 10.88 -22.41 -41.18
C ASP A 47 9.96 -23.55 -40.69
N PRO A 48 8.81 -23.79 -41.35
CA PRO A 48 8.15 -25.09 -41.35
C PRO A 48 8.53 -25.86 -42.63
N ALA A 49 9.20 -27.00 -42.46
CA ALA A 49 9.36 -27.99 -43.51
C ALA A 49 8.25 -29.04 -43.41
N GLY A 50 7.52 -29.29 -44.50
CA GLY A 50 6.64 -30.45 -44.61
C GLY A 50 5.41 -30.23 -45.48
N THR A 51 5.61 -29.98 -46.78
CA THR A 51 4.57 -30.04 -47.82
C THR A 51 4.63 -31.37 -48.58
N SER A 52 3.48 -31.99 -48.74
CA SER A 52 3.03 -32.71 -49.95
C SER A 52 1.51 -32.81 -49.83
N ASP A 53 0.68 -32.07 -50.58
CA ASP A 53 0.29 -32.31 -52.00
C ASP A 53 -0.06 -33.79 -52.25
N MET A 54 -1.15 -34.19 -52.89
CA MET A 54 -2.28 -33.52 -53.55
C MET A 54 -3.28 -34.63 -53.93
N MET A 55 -4.43 -34.26 -54.47
CA MET A 55 -5.36 -35.07 -55.31
C MET A 55 -6.60 -35.69 -54.66
N SER A 56 -7.66 -34.87 -54.75
CA SER A 56 -9.03 -35.29 -55.00
C SER A 56 -9.14 -36.15 -56.28
N VAL A 57 -9.76 -37.32 -56.19
CA VAL A 57 -10.42 -37.99 -57.32
C VAL A 57 -11.79 -38.48 -56.85
N THR A 58 -12.82 -37.94 -57.47
CA THR A 58 -14.23 -38.30 -57.35
C THR A 58 -14.48 -39.66 -58.00
N MET A 59 -15.23 -40.56 -57.35
CA MET A 59 -15.89 -41.65 -58.07
C MET A 59 -17.18 -42.08 -57.36
N SER A 60 -18.31 -41.58 -57.88
CA SER A 60 -19.64 -42.10 -57.58
C SER A 60 -19.83 -43.44 -58.28
N LEU A 61 -20.20 -44.49 -57.55
CA LEU A 61 -20.91 -45.64 -58.13
C LEU A 61 -22.03 -46.09 -57.19
N TRP A 62 -23.21 -46.11 -57.79
CA TRP A 62 -24.51 -46.54 -57.29
C TRP A 62 -24.62 -48.06 -57.48
N PHE A 63 -25.08 -48.86 -56.50
CA PHE A 63 -25.80 -50.13 -56.73
C PHE A 63 -26.36 -50.71 -55.42
N GLY A 64 -27.70 -50.66 -55.27
CA GLY A 64 -28.58 -51.81 -55.00
C GLY A 64 -28.63 -52.52 -53.62
N PRO A 65 -29.83 -52.92 -53.13
CA PRO A 65 -30.07 -53.37 -51.75
C PRO A 65 -30.08 -54.91 -51.56
N GLY A 66 -29.91 -55.39 -50.32
CA GLY A 66 -30.05 -56.80 -49.97
C GLY A 66 -30.09 -57.12 -48.46
N LEU A 67 -31.26 -57.60 -48.02
CA LEU A 67 -31.69 -58.29 -46.79
C LEU A 67 -30.69 -58.73 -45.69
N VAL A 68 -31.01 -58.32 -44.45
CA VAL A 68 -31.25 -59.11 -43.18
C VAL A 68 -30.24 -60.20 -42.78
N ASP A 69 -29.60 -60.05 -41.60
CA ASP A 69 -29.89 -60.93 -40.46
C ASP A 69 -29.42 -60.36 -39.10
N SER A 70 -30.15 -60.73 -38.06
CA SER A 70 -30.22 -60.12 -36.74
C SER A 70 -29.34 -60.86 -35.73
N MET A 71 -28.54 -60.15 -34.93
CA MET A 71 -28.00 -60.73 -33.70
C MET A 71 -27.84 -59.67 -32.60
N HIS A 72 -28.79 -59.66 -31.67
CA HIS A 72 -28.79 -58.77 -30.50
C HIS A 72 -28.04 -59.43 -29.34
N PRO A 73 -27.09 -58.75 -28.66
CA PRO A 73 -26.54 -59.23 -27.39
C PRO A 73 -27.54 -59.01 -26.22
N PRO A 74 -27.50 -59.83 -25.16
CA PRO A 74 -28.45 -59.76 -24.05
C PRO A 74 -28.28 -58.47 -23.24
N LEU A 75 -29.41 -57.79 -23.00
CA LEU A 75 -29.51 -56.62 -22.14
C LEU A 75 -29.32 -57.02 -20.67
N VAL A 76 -28.09 -56.94 -20.17
CA VAL A 76 -27.84 -56.86 -18.73
C VAL A 76 -28.50 -55.56 -18.24
N ARG A 77 -29.67 -55.69 -17.60
CA ARG A 77 -30.35 -54.56 -16.96
C ARG A 77 -29.48 -54.09 -15.80
N TYR A 78 -28.64 -53.11 -16.05
CA TYR A 78 -27.94 -52.37 -15.00
C TYR A 78 -29.02 -51.72 -14.12
N THR A 79 -29.23 -52.23 -12.92
CA THR A 79 -30.11 -51.60 -11.94
C THR A 79 -29.46 -50.28 -11.53
N PRO A 80 -30.07 -49.11 -11.78
CA PRO A 80 -29.47 -47.81 -11.48
C PRO A 80 -29.43 -47.51 -9.96
N TRP A 81 -29.71 -48.51 -9.12
CA TRP A 81 -29.82 -48.34 -7.67
C TRP A 81 -28.50 -47.80 -7.09
N ASN A 82 -27.35 -48.32 -7.55
CA ASN A 82 -26.03 -47.89 -7.06
C ASN A 82 -25.76 -46.40 -7.33
N SER A 83 -26.28 -45.84 -8.43
CA SER A 83 -26.01 -44.46 -8.87
C SER A 83 -26.56 -43.41 -7.89
N ILE A 84 -27.70 -43.68 -7.27
CA ILE A 84 -28.36 -42.75 -6.33
C ILE A 84 -27.59 -42.71 -5.00
N TRP A 85 -27.16 -43.88 -4.51
CA TRP A 85 -26.36 -43.98 -3.29
C TRP A 85 -24.98 -43.33 -3.44
N TYR A 86 -24.32 -43.49 -4.60
CA TYR A 86 -23.06 -42.80 -4.87
C TYR A 86 -23.24 -41.29 -5.01
N ARG A 87 -24.30 -40.81 -5.68
CA ARG A 87 -24.58 -39.36 -5.81
C ARG A 87 -24.86 -38.71 -4.45
N MET A 88 -25.65 -39.35 -3.60
CA MET A 88 -25.92 -38.85 -2.24
C MET A 88 -24.67 -38.86 -1.38
N ARG A 89 -23.83 -39.89 -1.48
CA ARG A 89 -22.59 -39.99 -0.69
C ARG A 89 -21.54 -38.97 -1.13
N PHE A 90 -21.40 -38.73 -2.43
CA PHE A 90 -20.56 -37.66 -2.96
C PHE A 90 -21.06 -36.28 -2.54
N LEU A 91 -22.37 -36.03 -2.57
CA LEU A 91 -22.94 -34.75 -2.10
C LEU A 91 -22.69 -34.53 -0.61
N THR A 92 -22.89 -35.54 0.23
CA THR A 92 -22.59 -35.42 1.66
C THR A 92 -21.11 -35.20 1.93
N LEU A 93 -20.21 -35.89 1.22
CA LEU A 93 -18.77 -35.71 1.37
C LEU A 93 -18.32 -34.33 0.85
N ALA A 94 -18.91 -33.82 -0.23
CA ALA A 94 -18.65 -32.48 -0.74
C ALA A 94 -19.15 -31.40 0.23
N LEU A 95 -20.34 -31.55 0.81
CA LEU A 95 -20.87 -30.64 1.83
C LEU A 95 -20.02 -30.65 3.11
N LEU A 96 -19.55 -31.82 3.53
CA LEU A 96 -18.69 -31.97 4.70
C LEU A 96 -17.30 -31.37 4.43
N PHE A 97 -16.78 -31.52 3.21
CA PHE A 97 -15.54 -30.86 2.78
C PHE A 97 -15.69 -29.33 2.76
N ILE A 98 -16.80 -28.79 2.23
CA ILE A 98 -17.10 -27.35 2.24
C ILE A 98 -17.26 -26.83 3.68
N ALA A 99 -17.91 -27.59 4.58
CA ALA A 99 -18.04 -27.22 5.98
C ALA A 99 -16.69 -27.18 6.71
N VAL A 100 -15.82 -28.15 6.45
CA VAL A 100 -14.45 -28.19 7.02
C VAL A 100 -13.60 -27.04 6.48
N VAL A 101 -13.70 -26.73 5.18
CA VAL A 101 -12.97 -25.61 4.56
C VAL A 101 -13.51 -24.25 5.02
N GLY A 102 -14.83 -24.12 5.22
CA GLY A 102 -15.47 -22.91 5.72
C GLY A 102 -15.12 -22.56 7.17
N LEU A 103 -14.62 -23.53 7.95
CA LEU A 103 -14.15 -23.33 9.32
C LEU A 103 -12.69 -22.83 9.40
N HIS A 104 -12.00 -22.60 8.28
CA HIS A 104 -10.65 -22.05 8.30
C HIS A 104 -10.65 -20.59 8.79
N GLY A 105 -10.49 -20.46 10.11
CA GLY A 105 -9.99 -19.34 10.90
C GLY A 105 -10.10 -17.95 10.29
N GLN A 106 -10.96 -17.13 10.87
CA GLN A 106 -10.80 -15.67 10.78
C GLN A 106 -9.34 -15.33 11.13
N PRO A 107 -8.65 -14.47 10.35
CA PRO A 107 -7.28 -14.10 10.66
C PRO A 107 -7.24 -13.44 12.04
N VAL A 108 -6.71 -14.16 13.03
CA VAL A 108 -6.53 -13.62 14.37
C VAL A 108 -5.39 -12.62 14.29
N LEU A 109 -5.67 -11.37 14.65
CA LEU A 109 -4.65 -10.33 14.77
C LEU A 109 -3.64 -10.73 15.87
N ASP A 110 -2.35 -10.73 15.54
CA ASP A 110 -1.27 -10.99 16.49
C ASP A 110 -1.42 -10.11 17.76
N PRO A 111 -1.37 -10.69 18.97
CA PRO A 111 -1.49 -9.94 20.23
C PRO A 111 -0.54 -8.74 20.34
N MET A 112 0.71 -8.87 19.88
CA MET A 112 1.68 -7.78 19.94
C MET A 112 1.30 -6.63 18.99
N VAL A 113 0.75 -6.95 17.83
CA VAL A 113 0.24 -5.93 16.89
C VAL A 113 -1.00 -5.26 17.46
N ARG A 114 -1.89 -6.03 18.10
CA ARG A 114 -3.07 -5.49 18.80
C ARG A 114 -2.68 -4.49 19.87
N ASP A 115 -1.70 -4.81 20.72
CA ASP A 115 -1.24 -3.90 21.78
C ASP A 115 -0.70 -2.58 21.22
N ARG A 116 0.01 -2.63 20.09
CA ARG A 116 0.48 -1.43 19.39
C ARG A 116 -0.69 -0.60 18.84
N LEU A 117 -1.71 -1.25 18.27
CA LEU A 117 -2.89 -0.56 17.75
C LEU A 117 -3.74 0.09 18.85
N VAL A 118 -3.86 -0.54 20.02
CA VAL A 118 -4.53 0.05 21.20
C VAL A 118 -3.86 1.36 21.62
N ARG A 119 -2.53 1.44 21.57
CA ARG A 119 -1.80 2.69 21.88
C ARG A 119 -2.08 3.82 20.88
N LEU A 120 -2.37 3.48 19.62
CA LEU A 120 -2.70 4.46 18.57
C LEU A 120 -4.18 4.88 18.58
N PHE A 121 -5.05 4.02 19.11
CA PHE A 121 -6.49 4.22 19.18
C PHE A 121 -7.00 3.74 20.55
N PRO A 122 -6.82 4.54 21.62
CA PRO A 122 -7.24 4.15 22.97
C PRO A 122 -8.75 3.91 23.07
N ASP A 123 -9.55 4.60 22.25
CA ASP A 123 -11.01 4.49 22.23
C ASP A 123 -11.55 3.37 21.31
N ALA A 124 -10.66 2.59 20.69
CA ALA A 124 -11.06 1.49 19.81
C ALA A 124 -11.28 0.19 20.59
N THR A 125 -12.42 -0.46 20.33
CA THR A 125 -12.82 -1.73 20.94
C THR A 125 -12.40 -2.95 20.12
N SER A 126 -12.21 -2.80 18.81
CA SER A 126 -11.78 -3.89 17.92
C SER A 126 -10.95 -3.40 16.74
N PHE A 127 -10.16 -4.31 16.16
CA PHE A 127 -9.31 -4.05 15.00
C PHE A 127 -9.52 -5.10 13.92
N SER A 128 -9.36 -4.73 12.65
CA SER A 128 -9.27 -5.70 11.55
C SER A 128 -7.86 -6.32 11.50
N PRO A 129 -7.69 -7.49 10.87
CA PRO A 129 -6.38 -7.90 10.39
C PRO A 129 -5.85 -6.93 9.32
N LYS A 130 -4.56 -7.04 8.99
CA LYS A 130 -3.94 -6.25 7.92
C LYS A 130 -4.53 -6.67 6.57
N GLU A 131 -5.14 -5.74 5.86
CA GLU A 131 -5.87 -6.02 4.61
C GLU A 131 -5.80 -4.86 3.61
N GLY A 132 -6.33 -5.08 2.40
CA GLY A 132 -6.57 -4.05 1.40
C GLY A 132 -5.33 -3.56 0.63
N SER A 133 -5.57 -2.60 -0.26
CA SER A 133 -4.56 -1.89 -1.05
C SER A 133 -4.86 -0.39 -1.05
N PRO A 134 -4.01 0.46 -0.42
CA PRO A 134 -2.78 0.11 0.28
C PRO A 134 -3.02 -0.74 1.55
N PRO A 135 -2.05 -1.56 2.00
CA PRO A 135 -2.20 -2.41 3.19
C PRO A 135 -2.46 -1.58 4.45
N HIS A 136 -3.51 -1.91 5.21
CA HIS A 136 -3.91 -1.18 6.41
C HIS A 136 -4.67 -2.05 7.41
N PHE A 137 -4.78 -1.52 8.63
CA PHE A 137 -5.66 -1.98 9.69
C PHE A 137 -6.81 -0.97 9.83
N LYS A 138 -7.98 -1.44 10.24
CA LYS A 138 -9.13 -0.60 10.61
C LYS A 138 -9.31 -0.65 12.12
N ALA A 139 -9.43 0.51 12.74
CA ALA A 139 -9.77 0.65 14.15
C ALA A 139 -11.26 0.96 14.27
N TYR A 140 -11.97 0.20 15.10
CA TYR A 140 -13.39 0.38 15.33
C TYR A 140 -13.66 0.66 16.81
N GLY A 141 -14.63 1.52 17.10
CA GLY A 141 -15.06 1.85 18.45
C GLY A 141 -16.55 2.21 18.46
N GLY A 142 -17.09 2.55 19.63
CA GLY A 142 -18.52 2.75 19.85
C GLY A 142 -19.07 1.85 20.94
N ASP A 143 -20.16 2.28 21.56
CA ASP A 143 -20.80 1.57 22.66
C ASP A 143 -21.78 0.51 22.15
N SER A 144 -21.78 -0.65 22.82
CA SER A 144 -22.80 -1.71 22.80
C SER A 144 -23.60 -1.90 21.50
N GLY A 145 -22.94 -2.38 20.45
CA GLY A 145 -23.60 -3.04 19.31
C GLY A 145 -23.35 -2.38 17.95
N GLU A 146 -22.98 -1.10 17.90
CA GLU A 146 -22.68 -0.42 16.65
C GLU A 146 -21.17 -0.28 16.45
N ARG A 147 -20.63 -1.01 15.46
CA ARG A 147 -19.21 -1.00 15.13
C ARG A 147 -18.89 0.19 14.23
N ALA A 148 -18.60 1.36 14.82
CA ALA A 148 -18.22 2.55 14.07
C ALA A 148 -16.72 2.55 13.75
N LEU A 149 -16.37 2.87 12.50
CA LEU A 149 -14.98 3.07 12.09
C LEU A 149 -14.43 4.34 12.76
N ARG A 150 -13.27 4.25 13.41
CA ARG A 150 -12.58 5.37 14.06
C ARG A 150 -11.39 5.88 13.26
N GLY A 151 -10.73 4.98 12.54
CA GLY A 151 -9.56 5.33 11.77
C GLY A 151 -8.86 4.15 11.15
N TYR A 152 -7.70 4.44 10.58
CA TYR A 152 -6.86 3.49 9.86
C TYR A 152 -5.46 3.49 10.45
N ALA A 153 -4.82 2.33 10.52
CA ALA A 153 -3.41 2.21 10.82
C ALA A 153 -2.65 1.51 9.70
N PHE A 154 -1.37 1.81 9.53
CA PHE A 154 -0.54 1.19 8.49
C PHE A 154 0.93 1.22 8.88
N TYR A 155 1.72 0.33 8.28
CA TYR A 155 3.17 0.37 8.38
C TYR A 155 3.76 1.23 7.26
N THR A 156 4.66 2.14 7.59
CA THR A 156 5.34 2.98 6.59
C THR A 156 6.09 2.16 5.56
N THR A 157 6.71 1.04 5.94
CA THR A 157 7.45 0.17 5.02
C THR A 157 6.56 -0.54 4.00
N ASP A 158 5.27 -0.74 4.30
CA ASP A 158 4.32 -1.35 3.37
C ASP A 158 3.92 -0.33 2.28
N LEU A 159 3.98 0.97 2.61
CA LEU A 159 3.51 2.02 1.73
C LEU A 159 4.64 2.79 1.03
N GLU A 160 5.77 2.95 1.69
CA GLU A 160 6.96 3.65 1.20
C GLU A 160 8.17 2.71 1.26
N PRO A 161 8.16 1.57 0.52
CA PRO A 161 9.18 0.51 0.65
C PRO A 161 10.57 0.95 0.22
N LEU A 162 10.68 2.05 -0.54
CA LEU A 162 11.94 2.62 -1.02
C LEU A 162 12.52 3.67 -0.07
N GLU A 163 11.76 4.14 0.93
CA GLU A 163 12.27 5.09 1.90
C GLU A 163 13.29 4.40 2.84
N ARG A 164 14.38 5.11 3.15
CA ARG A 164 15.51 4.61 3.94
C ARG A 164 16.01 5.71 4.88
N GLY A 165 16.29 5.33 6.13
CA GLY A 165 17.02 6.13 7.11
C GLY A 165 18.52 6.12 6.82
N TYR A 166 19.34 6.26 7.85
CA TYR A 166 20.79 6.19 7.69
C TYR A 166 21.25 4.75 7.43
N ASP A 167 20.70 3.78 8.18
CA ASP A 167 21.15 2.37 8.15
C ASP A 167 20.05 1.41 7.69
N GLY A 168 19.12 1.89 6.85
CA GLY A 168 18.09 1.04 6.24
C GLY A 168 16.65 1.50 6.49
N PRO A 169 15.65 0.64 6.29
CA PRO A 169 14.24 1.00 6.46
C PRO A 169 13.88 1.23 7.94
N ILE A 170 13.19 2.33 8.21
CA ILE A 170 12.57 2.62 9.52
C ILE A 170 11.09 2.26 9.43
N GLN A 171 10.71 1.16 10.08
CA GLN A 171 9.33 0.71 10.15
C GLN A 171 8.60 1.45 11.27
N VAL A 172 7.63 2.28 10.88
CA VAL A 172 6.76 3.03 11.78
C VAL A 172 5.33 2.57 11.56
N LEU A 173 4.62 2.24 12.63
CA LEU A 173 3.17 2.05 12.63
C LEU A 173 2.53 3.41 12.87
N VAL A 174 1.66 3.85 11.96
CA VAL A 174 1.03 5.17 11.99
C VAL A 174 -0.48 4.98 12.09
N GLY A 175 -1.13 5.72 12.99
CA GLY A 175 -2.59 5.80 13.09
C GLY A 175 -3.10 7.12 12.54
N ILE A 176 -4.17 7.08 11.76
CA ILE A 176 -4.89 8.25 11.28
C ILE A 176 -6.38 8.14 11.56
N ASP A 177 -7.02 9.24 11.91
CA ASP A 177 -8.46 9.31 12.11
C ASP A 177 -9.22 9.61 10.80
N LEU A 178 -10.55 9.71 10.89
CA LEU A 178 -11.40 10.05 9.75
C LEU A 178 -11.31 11.52 9.31
N ASN A 179 -10.79 12.41 10.15
CA ASN A 179 -10.55 13.82 9.84
C ASN A 179 -9.19 14.03 9.15
N ALA A 180 -8.47 12.95 8.87
CA ALA A 180 -7.13 12.97 8.30
C ALA A 180 -6.12 13.69 9.23
N ALA A 181 -6.26 13.49 10.54
CA ALA A 181 -5.27 13.81 11.55
C ALA A 181 -4.55 12.53 12.02
N ILE A 182 -3.28 12.66 12.41
CA ILE A 182 -2.51 11.55 12.97
C ILE A 182 -2.93 11.33 14.43
N THR A 183 -3.37 10.12 14.77
CA THR A 183 -3.72 9.77 16.16
C THR A 183 -2.47 9.45 16.98
N GLY A 184 -1.46 8.88 16.33
CA GLY A 184 -0.15 8.61 16.94
C GLY A 184 0.76 7.85 15.99
N ILE A 185 2.02 7.68 16.40
CA ILE A 185 3.01 6.86 15.70
C ILE A 185 3.77 5.98 16.69
N LEU A 186 4.22 4.82 16.23
CA LEU A 186 5.10 3.91 16.96
C LEU A 186 6.20 3.43 16.05
N VAL A 187 7.45 3.68 16.41
CA VAL A 187 8.59 3.07 15.73
C VAL A 187 8.68 1.60 16.16
N VAL A 188 8.65 0.69 15.19
CA VAL A 188 8.53 -0.75 15.43
C VAL A 188 9.84 -1.48 15.20
N ARG A 189 10.61 -1.07 14.17
CA ARG A 189 11.87 -1.71 13.82
C ARG A 189 12.74 -0.77 12.97
N HIS A 190 14.02 -0.68 13.27
CA HIS A 190 15.04 -0.02 12.46
C HIS A 190 16.43 -0.52 12.85
N GLN A 191 17.47 -0.01 12.18
CA GLN A 191 18.88 -0.28 12.45
C GLN A 191 19.68 1.00 12.74
N GLU A 192 19.00 2.15 12.87
CA GLU A 192 19.64 3.45 13.11
C GLU A 192 20.58 3.46 14.33
N PRO A 193 21.85 3.90 14.18
CA PRO A 193 22.84 3.89 15.26
C PRO A 193 22.48 4.84 16.41
N TYR A 194 21.64 5.84 16.13
CA TYR A 194 21.23 6.89 17.06
C TYR A 194 19.71 6.88 17.33
N GLY A 195 19.04 5.75 17.09
CA GLY A 195 17.58 5.64 17.24
C GLY A 195 17.08 6.01 18.64
N SER A 196 17.80 5.58 19.68
CA SER A 196 17.40 5.71 21.09
C SER A 196 17.17 7.14 21.58
N PHE A 197 17.90 8.11 21.03
CA PHE A 197 17.74 9.54 21.35
C PHE A 197 17.17 10.36 20.19
N SER A 198 16.74 9.70 19.10
CA SER A 198 16.10 10.34 17.96
C SER A 198 14.69 9.78 17.73
N VAL A 199 14.54 8.79 16.86
CA VAL A 199 13.24 8.29 16.40
C VAL A 199 12.50 7.43 17.43
N ASP A 200 13.19 6.86 18.42
CA ASP A 200 12.57 5.99 19.44
C ASP A 200 12.00 6.77 20.63
N THR A 201 12.25 8.08 20.67
CA THR A 201 11.86 8.92 21.80
C THR A 201 10.35 9.19 21.80
N PRO A 202 9.71 9.22 22.98
CA PRO A 202 8.31 9.62 23.07
C PRO A 202 8.09 11.06 22.58
N GLU A 203 9.09 11.93 22.71
CA GLU A 203 9.07 13.30 22.20
C GLU A 203 8.97 13.33 20.67
N PHE A 204 9.69 12.45 19.96
CA PHE A 204 9.54 12.33 18.51
C PHE A 204 8.12 11.91 18.11
N ALA A 205 7.54 10.92 18.80
CA ALA A 205 6.18 10.47 18.51
C ALA A 205 5.12 11.54 18.81
N ALA A 206 5.26 12.25 19.93
CA ALA A 206 4.35 13.30 20.37
C ALA A 206 4.23 14.44 19.35
N GLN A 207 5.30 14.72 18.60
CA GLN A 207 5.30 15.77 17.57
C GLN A 207 4.33 15.50 16.42
N PHE A 208 3.81 14.29 16.23
CA PHE A 208 2.88 13.98 15.14
C PHE A 208 1.42 13.96 15.59
N VAL A 209 1.15 13.81 16.88
CA VAL A 209 -0.21 13.66 17.42
C VAL A 209 -1.06 14.89 17.07
N GLN A 210 -2.27 14.66 16.57
CA GLN A 210 -3.23 15.66 16.10
C GLN A 210 -2.77 16.53 14.92
N LYS A 211 -1.59 16.30 14.34
CA LYS A 211 -1.19 17.00 13.11
C LYS A 211 -1.99 16.53 11.91
N SER A 212 -2.30 17.46 11.01
CA SER A 212 -2.98 17.12 9.77
C SER A 212 -2.00 16.44 8.81
N ILE A 213 -2.48 15.44 8.06
CA ILE A 213 -1.67 14.84 6.99
C ILE A 213 -1.31 15.83 5.86
N ARG A 214 -1.99 16.98 5.81
CA ARG A 214 -1.76 18.05 4.84
C ARG A 214 -0.53 18.88 5.18
N ASP A 215 -0.09 18.83 6.44
CA ASP A 215 1.12 19.50 6.90
C ASP A 215 2.37 18.95 6.18
N ARG A 216 3.44 19.75 6.17
CA ARG A 216 4.63 19.45 5.35
C ARG A 216 5.60 18.49 6.03
N PHE A 217 5.58 18.42 7.36
CA PHE A 217 6.50 17.64 8.22
C PHE A 217 7.97 17.88 7.87
N ARG A 218 8.37 19.14 7.76
CA ARG A 218 9.74 19.55 7.50
C ARG A 218 10.55 19.46 8.79
N VAL A 219 11.58 18.61 8.78
CA VAL A 219 12.54 18.53 9.89
C VAL A 219 13.35 19.82 10.01
N GLY A 220 13.46 20.35 11.22
CA GLY A 220 14.02 21.66 11.54
C GLY A 220 13.02 22.82 11.42
N ALA A 221 11.74 22.55 11.13
CA ALA A 221 10.70 23.57 11.06
C ALA A 221 9.38 23.09 11.68
N ASP A 222 8.78 22.03 11.14
CA ASP A 222 7.53 21.44 11.63
C ASP A 222 7.80 20.26 12.60
N ILE A 223 8.97 19.63 12.50
CA ILE A 223 9.43 18.50 13.30
C ILE A 223 10.85 18.83 13.77
N ASP A 224 11.17 18.58 15.02
CA ASP A 224 12.46 18.87 15.63
C ASP A 224 13.58 18.09 14.93
N ALA A 225 14.68 18.79 14.67
CA ALA A 225 15.88 18.17 14.16
C ALA A 225 16.71 17.62 15.33
N VAL A 226 17.22 16.41 15.17
CA VAL A 226 18.19 15.82 16.11
C VAL A 226 19.57 15.87 15.47
N ALA A 227 20.53 16.48 16.18
CA ALA A 227 21.92 16.52 15.75
C ALA A 227 22.42 15.08 15.53
N THR A 228 23.19 14.88 14.45
CA THR A 228 23.75 13.55 14.09
C THR A 228 22.72 12.50 13.65
N ALA A 229 21.41 12.73 13.81
CA ALA A 229 20.33 11.82 13.39
C ALA A 229 19.35 12.46 12.38
N THR A 230 19.76 13.53 11.70
CA THR A 230 18.88 14.30 10.81
C THR A 230 18.36 13.47 9.63
N ILE A 231 19.17 12.55 9.08
CA ILE A 231 18.76 11.68 7.97
C ILE A 231 17.63 10.74 8.41
N SER A 232 17.78 10.10 9.57
CA SER A 232 16.84 9.17 10.18
C SER A 232 15.49 9.85 10.46
N VAL A 233 15.53 11.00 11.16
CA VAL A 233 14.34 11.78 11.51
C VAL A 233 13.61 12.29 10.25
N ARG A 234 14.38 12.76 9.25
CA ARG A 234 13.81 13.23 7.96
C ARG A 234 13.16 12.11 7.17
N SER A 235 13.80 10.94 7.14
CA SER A 235 13.28 9.76 6.47
C SER A 235 11.98 9.28 7.11
N ALA A 236 11.98 9.08 8.43
CA ALA A 236 10.79 8.67 9.18
C ALA A 236 9.64 9.67 8.99
N SER A 237 9.90 10.98 9.13
CA SER A 237 8.90 12.04 8.94
C SER A 237 8.31 12.02 7.52
N ARG A 238 9.14 11.80 6.50
CA ARG A 238 8.70 11.70 5.10
C ARG A 238 7.84 10.45 4.89
N ALA A 239 8.25 9.30 5.42
CA ALA A 239 7.51 8.05 5.31
C ALA A 239 6.12 8.16 5.96
N ILE A 240 6.05 8.73 7.17
CA ILE A 240 4.80 9.00 7.89
C ILE A 240 3.88 9.89 7.04
N ARG A 241 4.41 11.00 6.52
CA ARG A 241 3.65 11.94 5.69
C ARG A 241 3.08 11.27 4.43
N ASN A 242 3.97 10.64 3.65
CA ASN A 242 3.60 10.09 2.35
C ASN A 242 2.62 8.92 2.52
N GLY A 243 2.90 8.00 3.45
CA GLY A 243 2.02 6.87 3.77
C GLY A 243 0.63 7.33 4.22
N SER A 244 0.56 8.33 5.11
CA SER A 244 -0.71 8.86 5.60
C SER A 244 -1.55 9.46 4.47
N ARG A 245 -0.90 10.20 3.56
CA ARG A 245 -1.56 10.76 2.37
C ARG A 245 -2.05 9.68 1.40
N ARG A 246 -1.31 8.57 1.26
CA ARG A 246 -1.74 7.44 0.42
C ARG A 246 -3.00 6.79 0.98
N ILE A 247 -3.10 6.59 2.29
CA ILE A 247 -4.30 6.06 2.95
C ILE A 247 -5.46 7.03 2.78
N ALA A 248 -5.26 8.31 3.12
CA ALA A 248 -6.32 9.30 3.06
C ALA A 248 -6.87 9.50 1.64
N LYS A 249 -5.99 9.52 0.62
CA LYS A 249 -6.41 9.58 -0.78
C LYS A 249 -7.32 8.41 -1.17
N ARG A 250 -7.12 7.24 -0.57
CA ARG A 250 -7.89 6.03 -0.89
C ARG A 250 -9.21 5.93 -0.12
N PHE A 251 -9.23 6.37 1.15
CA PHE A 251 -10.30 6.05 2.09
C PHE A 251 -11.00 7.26 2.72
N LEU A 252 -10.40 8.46 2.70
CA LEU A 252 -10.93 9.65 3.39
C LEU A 252 -11.43 10.76 2.46
N VAL A 253 -11.10 10.72 1.16
CA VAL A 253 -11.62 11.69 0.19
C VAL A 253 -13.02 11.22 -0.27
N PRO A 254 -14.08 12.04 -0.13
CA PRO A 254 -15.41 11.72 -0.66
C PRO A 254 -15.32 11.44 -2.17
N THR A 255 -16.00 10.39 -2.63
CA THR A 255 -15.83 9.86 -3.99
C THR A 255 -16.50 10.75 -5.08
N ASP A 256 -17.15 11.83 -4.67
CA ASP A 256 -18.02 12.65 -5.53
C ASP A 256 -17.33 13.88 -6.17
N SER A 257 -16.01 14.03 -6.03
CA SER A 257 -15.28 15.22 -6.52
C SER A 257 -14.48 14.99 -7.81
N LYS A 258 -15.01 14.21 -8.76
CA LYS A 258 -14.41 14.03 -10.10
C LYS A 258 -15.23 14.68 -11.19
#